data_AF-A0A2S6S6Q5-F1
#
_entry.id   AF-A0A2S6S6Q5-F1
#
_cell.length_a   1.000
_cell.length_b   1.000
_cell.length_c   1.000
_cell.angle_alpha   90.00
_cell.angle_beta   90.00
_cell.angle_gamma   90.00
#
_symmetry.space_group_name_H-M   'P 1'
#
loop_
_entity.id
_entity.type
_entity.pdbx_description
1 polymer ?
#
loop_
_entity_poly.entity_id
_entity_poly.type
_entity_poly.pdbx_seq_one_letter_code
_entity_poly.pdbx_strand_id
1 'polypeptide(L)'
;MNIDTVTVNHAVKAIIFRKDGKVLMQQRDYTEGLPFQGRWTFFGGSIRKNEKLKDALKRELEEELEFSKNKIGKKLFDWTWKSDWSLGHNHFFPVKYTGKPKLNLKEGISMKWFDLKDFIINPVTPDVYENFHKIYQLLFSKNLITSSDLRDFEKCLISFGNFLKKNNRVFYTSKKMCDISRQEIFLLKNLASLRKERIFRICMHVDDESQYHEMLMIHVEPVIVGPLKLNKNYLSYHMIEGEIIVYLLDKKGRHTKKLNLSIHNGNQFLRLEADKFRKIYTNSNFAIFLEITSGPFKDSDTVWFHSNIKVRSQKNIDHFQH
;
A
#
# COMPACT_ATOMS: atom_id res chain seq x y z
N MET A 1 0.17 -25.58 -20.33
CA MET A 1 1.37 -25.58 -19.48
C MET A 1 0.95 -26.06 -18.10
N ASN A 2 1.60 -27.09 -17.55
CA ASN A 2 1.27 -27.66 -16.25
C ASN A 2 1.36 -26.58 -15.15
N ILE A 3 0.28 -26.48 -14.35
CA ILE A 3 0.12 -25.52 -13.24
C ILE A 3 0.69 -26.11 -11.93
N ASP A 4 1.33 -27.28 -11.99
CA ASP A 4 1.75 -27.99 -10.80
C ASP A 4 3.20 -27.65 -10.42
N THR A 5 3.32 -27.05 -9.23
CA THR A 5 4.54 -26.70 -8.46
C THR A 5 5.18 -25.34 -8.72
N VAL A 6 4.43 -24.25 -8.46
CA VAL A 6 5.10 -22.98 -8.11
C VAL A 6 5.84 -23.21 -6.78
N THR A 7 7.15 -23.36 -6.82
CA THR A 7 7.98 -23.50 -5.62
C THR A 7 7.88 -22.20 -4.82
N VAL A 8 7.49 -22.32 -3.54
CA VAL A 8 7.43 -21.17 -2.63
C VAL A 8 8.80 -20.98 -2.02
N ASN A 9 9.46 -19.90 -2.42
CA ASN A 9 10.75 -19.53 -1.87
C ASN A 9 10.54 -18.69 -0.60
N HIS A 10 11.07 -19.18 0.51
CA HIS A 10 10.97 -18.50 1.79
C HIS A 10 12.27 -17.76 2.10
N ALA A 11 12.16 -16.51 2.57
CA ALA A 11 13.29 -15.72 3.03
C ALA A 11 12.96 -15.00 4.35
N VAL A 12 14.01 -14.61 5.08
CA VAL A 12 13.91 -13.81 6.32
C VAL A 12 14.54 -12.45 6.12
N LYS A 13 13.97 -11.42 6.75
CA LYS A 13 14.43 -10.04 6.63
C LYS A 13 14.53 -9.36 8.00
N ALA A 14 15.62 -8.63 8.21
CA ALA A 14 15.87 -7.88 9.44
C ALA A 14 15.54 -6.40 9.28
N ILE A 15 14.58 -5.92 10.06
CA ILE A 15 14.36 -4.49 10.29
C ILE A 15 15.27 -4.07 11.44
N ILE A 16 16.51 -3.70 11.09
CA ILE A 16 17.53 -3.28 12.06
C ILE A 16 17.31 -1.82 12.41
N PHE A 17 17.09 -1.49 13.68
CA PHE A 17 16.80 -0.12 14.12
C PHE A 17 17.67 0.33 15.29
N ARG A 18 17.88 1.64 15.42
CA ARG A 18 18.67 2.28 16.48
C ARG A 18 17.82 3.09 17.45
N LYS A 19 18.48 3.59 18.51
CA LYS A 19 17.88 4.48 19.52
C LYS A 19 17.45 5.85 18.98
N ASP A 20 17.96 6.27 17.82
CA ASP A 20 17.61 7.53 17.16
C ASP A 20 16.47 7.37 16.14
N GLY A 21 15.76 6.24 16.15
CA GLY A 21 14.63 5.99 15.25
C GLY A 21 15.01 5.64 13.81
N LYS A 22 16.30 5.59 13.47
CA LYS A 22 16.75 5.21 12.13
C LYS A 22 16.75 3.70 11.91
N VAL A 23 16.52 3.31 10.66
CA VAL A 23 16.48 1.91 10.19
C VAL A 23 17.61 1.66 9.20
N LEU A 24 18.36 0.58 9.34
CA LEU A 24 19.43 0.25 8.39
C LEU A 24 18.84 -0.38 7.14
N MET A 25 19.17 0.19 5.99
CA MET A 25 18.78 -0.28 4.67
C MET A 25 20.02 -0.68 3.88
N GLN A 26 19.85 -1.65 3.00
CA GLN A 26 20.85 -2.13 2.03
C GLN A 26 20.38 -1.78 0.62
N GLN A 27 21.28 -1.32 -0.24
CA GLN A 27 20.99 -1.16 -1.65
C GLN A 27 21.40 -2.42 -2.41
N ARG A 28 20.45 -3.00 -3.15
CA ARG A 28 20.66 -4.20 -3.96
C ARG A 28 21.61 -3.91 -5.11
N ASP A 29 22.46 -4.87 -5.43
CA ASP A 29 23.31 -4.79 -6.62
C ASP A 29 22.52 -5.08 -7.91
N TYR A 30 23.27 -5.18 -9.01
CA TYR A 30 22.75 -5.40 -10.36
C TYR A 30 23.04 -6.84 -10.85
N THR A 31 23.18 -7.80 -9.92
CA THR A 31 23.39 -9.20 -10.27
C THR A 31 22.25 -9.71 -11.15
N GLU A 32 22.58 -10.35 -12.27
CA GLU A 32 21.60 -10.84 -13.24
C GLU A 32 20.60 -11.79 -12.58
N GLY A 33 19.31 -11.63 -12.91
CA GLY A 33 18.21 -12.41 -12.32
C GLY A 33 17.79 -11.97 -10.91
N LEU A 34 18.50 -11.06 -10.25
CA LEU A 34 18.11 -10.52 -8.96
C LEU A 34 16.87 -9.61 -9.12
N PRO A 35 15.75 -9.85 -8.40
CA PRO A 35 14.61 -8.95 -8.47
C PRO A 35 14.95 -7.60 -7.80
N PHE A 36 14.36 -6.53 -8.34
CA PHE A 36 14.45 -5.17 -7.79
C PHE A 36 15.89 -4.62 -7.67
N GLN A 37 16.74 -4.88 -8.65
CA GLN A 37 18.12 -4.37 -8.72
C GLN A 37 18.20 -2.86 -8.43
N GLY A 38 19.25 -2.45 -7.73
CA GLY A 38 19.50 -1.04 -7.38
C GLY A 38 18.55 -0.42 -6.35
N ARG A 39 17.45 -1.09 -5.97
CA ARG A 39 16.50 -0.62 -4.94
C ARG A 39 16.98 -0.91 -3.53
N TRP A 40 16.50 -0.11 -2.58
CA TRP A 40 16.80 -0.26 -1.16
C TRP A 40 15.87 -1.28 -0.49
N THR A 41 16.43 -2.19 0.28
CA THR A 41 15.73 -3.29 0.97
C THR A 41 16.31 -3.55 2.36
N PHE A 42 15.77 -4.55 3.05
CA PHE A 42 16.28 -5.05 4.31
C PHE A 42 17.29 -6.19 4.09
N PHE A 43 18.26 -6.27 5.01
CA PHE A 43 19.22 -7.38 5.11
C PHE A 43 18.52 -8.70 5.39
N GLY A 44 19.11 -9.80 4.91
CA GLY A 44 18.65 -11.16 5.09
C GLY A 44 18.42 -11.89 3.76
N GLY A 45 18.30 -13.21 3.83
CA GLY A 45 18.22 -14.06 2.66
C GLY A 45 17.34 -15.30 2.84
N SER A 46 17.60 -16.28 1.97
CA SER A 46 16.78 -17.48 1.83
C SER A 46 16.91 -18.42 3.03
N ILE A 47 15.82 -19.11 3.35
CA ILE A 47 15.80 -20.12 4.41
C ILE A 47 16.26 -21.46 3.86
N ARG A 48 17.23 -22.10 4.54
CA ARG A 48 17.71 -23.44 4.17
C ARG A 48 16.71 -24.51 4.60
N LYS A 49 16.79 -25.69 3.97
CA LYS A 49 15.92 -26.84 4.32
C LYS A 49 16.01 -27.14 5.82
N ASN A 50 14.86 -27.23 6.49
CA ASN A 50 14.73 -27.47 7.94
C ASN A 50 15.33 -26.40 8.86
N GLU A 51 15.72 -25.23 8.33
CA GLU A 51 16.27 -24.13 9.13
C GLU A 51 15.15 -23.34 9.81
N LYS A 52 15.32 -23.03 11.10
CA LYS A 52 14.37 -22.18 11.84
C LYS A 52 14.53 -20.73 11.38
N LEU A 53 13.43 -19.98 11.27
CA LEU A 53 13.43 -18.59 10.80
C LEU A 53 14.45 -17.69 11.51
N LYS A 54 14.54 -17.77 12.84
CA LYS A 54 15.49 -16.93 13.60
C LYS A 54 16.94 -17.36 13.43
N ASP A 55 17.19 -18.64 13.18
CA ASP A 55 18.55 -19.15 12.97
C ASP A 55 19.03 -18.79 11.55
N ALA A 56 18.14 -18.90 10.55
CA ALA A 56 18.36 -18.33 9.23
C ALA A 56 18.72 -16.84 9.31
N LEU A 57 17.93 -16.05 10.05
CA LEU A 57 18.18 -14.62 10.12
C LEU A 57 19.52 -14.28 10.80
N LYS A 58 19.92 -15.03 11.84
CA LYS A 58 21.24 -14.83 12.46
C LYS A 58 22.37 -15.15 11.49
N ARG A 59 22.24 -16.23 10.72
CA ARG A 59 23.23 -16.64 9.74
C ARG A 59 23.39 -15.59 8.65
N GLU A 60 22.29 -15.15 8.05
CA GLU A 60 22.32 -14.13 6.99
C GLU A 60 22.90 -12.80 7.52
N LEU A 61 22.56 -12.39 8.74
CA LEU A 61 23.15 -11.19 9.35
C LEU A 61 24.64 -11.33 9.67
N GLU A 62 25.14 -12.53 9.94
CA GLU A 62 26.58 -12.78 10.08
C GLU A 62 27.26 -12.73 8.71
N GLU A 63 26.69 -13.40 7.70
CA GLU A 63 27.21 -13.47 6.33
C GLU A 63 27.25 -12.08 5.66
N GLU A 64 26.18 -11.28 5.78
CA GLU A 64 26.04 -9.99 5.09
C GLU A 64 26.64 -8.79 5.86
N LEU A 65 26.73 -8.88 7.20
CA LEU A 65 27.04 -7.73 8.08
C LEU A 65 28.07 -7.99 9.19
N GLU A 66 28.53 -9.24 9.40
CA GLU A 66 29.30 -9.65 10.59
C GLU A 66 28.56 -9.33 11.90
N PHE A 67 27.23 -9.55 11.92
CA PHE A 67 26.34 -9.18 13.02
C PHE A 67 25.62 -10.37 13.70
N SER A 68 26.37 -11.26 14.35
CA SER A 68 25.85 -12.48 15.02
C SER A 68 25.18 -12.30 16.39
N LYS A 69 25.60 -11.34 17.22
CA LYS A 69 25.15 -11.23 18.64
C LYS A 69 23.91 -10.33 18.81
N ASN A 70 22.84 -10.66 18.10
CA ASN A 70 21.64 -9.83 18.07
C ASN A 70 20.42 -10.47 18.74
N LYS A 71 19.62 -9.65 19.44
CA LYS A 71 18.35 -10.09 20.02
C LYS A 71 17.24 -9.88 18.99
N ILE A 72 16.85 -10.97 18.33
CA ILE A 72 15.74 -10.97 17.36
C ILE A 72 14.40 -10.95 18.09
N GLY A 73 13.58 -9.93 17.81
CA GLY A 73 12.23 -9.80 18.37
C GLY A 73 11.23 -10.85 17.87
N LYS A 74 9.96 -10.65 18.17
CA LYS A 74 8.86 -11.44 17.57
C LYS A 74 8.67 -11.01 16.10
N LYS A 75 8.22 -11.93 15.25
CA LYS A 75 7.92 -11.64 13.84
C LYS A 75 6.93 -10.47 13.75
N LEU A 76 7.17 -9.51 12.87
CA LEU A 76 6.33 -8.32 12.71
C LEU A 76 5.23 -8.53 11.68
N PHE A 77 5.60 -9.03 10.51
CA PHE A 77 4.69 -9.32 9.41
C PHE A 77 5.33 -10.28 8.42
N ASP A 78 4.49 -10.79 7.53
CA ASP A 78 4.88 -11.53 6.34
C ASP A 78 4.55 -10.70 5.10
N TRP A 79 5.32 -10.86 4.03
CA TRP A 79 5.01 -10.29 2.73
C TRP A 79 5.19 -11.35 1.65
N THR A 80 4.16 -11.53 0.85
CA THR A 80 4.16 -12.46 -0.27
C THR A 80 4.16 -11.69 -1.56
N TRP A 81 4.97 -12.13 -2.52
CA TRP A 81 4.99 -11.58 -3.87
C TRP A 81 5.04 -12.70 -4.90
N LYS A 82 4.47 -12.44 -6.06
CA LYS A 82 4.42 -13.38 -7.15
C LYS A 82 5.09 -12.76 -8.37
N SER A 83 5.98 -13.53 -8.99
CA SER A 83 6.43 -13.34 -10.37
C SER A 83 5.81 -14.42 -11.26
N ASP A 84 6.04 -14.32 -12.55
CA ASP A 84 5.60 -15.33 -13.52
C ASP A 84 6.18 -16.73 -13.22
N TRP A 85 7.33 -16.79 -12.54
CA TRP A 85 8.09 -18.02 -12.34
C TRP A 85 8.26 -18.45 -10.89
N SER A 86 7.91 -17.59 -9.91
CA SER A 86 8.13 -17.89 -8.50
C SER A 86 7.18 -17.16 -7.56
N LEU A 87 6.86 -17.81 -6.44
CA LEU A 87 6.19 -17.20 -5.29
C LEU A 87 7.21 -17.01 -4.17
N GLY A 88 7.45 -15.76 -3.77
CA GLY A 88 8.31 -15.45 -2.64
C GLY A 88 7.49 -15.16 -1.39
N HIS A 89 7.92 -15.66 -0.24
CA HIS A 89 7.30 -15.41 1.06
C HIS A 89 8.36 -14.98 2.09
N ASN A 90 8.36 -13.68 2.41
CA ASN A 90 9.35 -13.05 3.26
C ASN A 90 8.81 -12.86 4.68
N HIS A 91 9.61 -13.23 5.68
CA HIS A 91 9.29 -13.09 7.10
C HIS A 91 10.12 -11.95 7.72
N PHE A 92 9.49 -10.93 8.31
CA PHE A 92 10.19 -9.74 8.80
C PHE A 92 10.31 -9.72 10.32
N PHE A 93 11.51 -9.46 10.83
CA PHE A 93 11.80 -9.43 12.27
C PHE A 93 12.49 -8.12 12.69
N PRO A 94 12.18 -7.57 13.88
CA PRO A 94 12.86 -6.41 14.40
C PRO A 94 14.15 -6.82 15.10
N VAL A 95 15.23 -6.08 14.85
CA VAL A 95 16.54 -6.29 15.47
C VAL A 95 17.06 -4.95 15.99
N LYS A 96 17.29 -4.83 17.30
CA LYS A 96 17.83 -3.60 17.88
C LYS A 96 19.34 -3.57 17.72
N TYR A 97 19.87 -2.51 17.10
CA TYR A 97 21.30 -2.24 17.04
C TYR A 97 21.73 -1.27 18.16
N THR A 98 22.75 -1.66 18.91
CA THR A 98 23.25 -0.91 20.08
C THR A 98 24.55 -0.16 19.81
N GLY A 99 25.04 -0.15 18.57
CA GLY A 99 26.31 0.49 18.19
C GLY A 99 27.52 -0.45 18.14
N LYS A 100 27.34 -1.73 18.49
CA LYS A 100 28.38 -2.77 18.39
C LYS A 100 27.77 -4.10 17.90
N PRO A 101 28.51 -4.93 17.15
CA PRO A 101 29.81 -4.65 16.53
C PRO A 101 29.71 -3.56 15.44
N LYS A 102 30.84 -3.12 14.88
CA LYS A 102 30.83 -2.34 13.63
C LYS A 102 30.25 -3.23 12.54
N LEU A 103 29.29 -2.70 11.78
CA LEU A 103 28.67 -3.42 10.67
C LEU A 103 29.57 -3.31 9.44
N ASN A 104 29.81 -4.43 8.77
CA ASN A 104 30.65 -4.50 7.58
C ASN A 104 29.83 -5.07 6.43
N LEU A 105 29.55 -4.26 5.41
CA LEU A 105 28.76 -4.68 4.25
C LEU A 105 29.54 -5.72 3.41
N LYS A 106 28.99 -6.92 3.26
CA LYS A 106 29.58 -8.00 2.45
C LYS A 106 28.80 -8.31 1.17
N GLU A 107 27.54 -7.92 1.11
CA GLU A 107 26.64 -8.11 -0.04
C GLU A 107 25.96 -6.78 -0.40
N GLY A 108 25.59 -6.60 -1.67
CA GLY A 108 24.97 -5.37 -2.17
C GLY A 108 25.97 -4.24 -2.36
N ILE A 109 25.48 -3.07 -2.79
CA ILE A 109 26.35 -1.96 -3.21
C ILE A 109 26.54 -0.89 -2.13
N SER A 110 25.57 -0.72 -1.24
CA SER A 110 25.67 0.28 -0.17
C SER A 110 24.77 -0.05 1.02
N MET A 111 25.06 0.55 2.17
CA MET A 111 24.19 0.53 3.34
C MET A 111 24.03 1.93 3.93
N LYS A 112 22.83 2.26 4.40
CA LYS A 112 22.52 3.59 4.93
C LYS A 112 21.48 3.50 6.05
N TRP A 113 21.61 4.36 7.05
CA TRP A 113 20.61 4.57 8.08
C TRP A 113 19.53 5.53 7.57
N PHE A 114 18.33 5.01 7.33
CA PHE A 114 17.17 5.75 6.87
C PHE A 114 16.40 6.37 8.04
N ASP A 115 16.06 7.65 7.93
CA ASP A 115 14.91 8.21 8.65
C ASP A 115 13.60 7.98 7.86
N LEU A 116 12.47 8.52 8.34
CA LEU A 116 11.18 8.34 7.66
C LEU A 116 11.15 8.95 6.24
N LYS A 117 11.86 10.07 6.00
CA LYS A 117 11.86 10.76 4.71
C LYS A 117 12.71 10.03 3.69
N ASP A 118 13.77 9.34 4.13
CA ASP A 118 14.58 8.50 3.24
C ASP A 118 13.73 7.40 2.55
N PHE A 119 12.66 6.89 3.17
CA PHE A 119 11.73 5.94 2.53
C PHE A 119 10.90 6.55 1.38
N ILE A 120 10.83 7.88 1.30
CA ILE A 120 10.17 8.60 0.20
C ILE A 120 11.19 8.83 -0.92
N ILE A 121 12.34 9.40 -0.54
CA ILE A 121 13.34 9.94 -1.48
C ILE A 121 14.07 8.83 -2.22
N ASN A 122 14.31 7.68 -1.58
CA ASN A 122 15.04 6.58 -2.17
C ASN A 122 14.08 5.52 -2.72
N PRO A 123 14.38 4.92 -3.89
CA PRO A 123 13.55 3.85 -4.44
C PRO A 123 13.73 2.58 -3.59
N VAL A 124 12.70 2.21 -2.84
CA VAL A 124 12.71 1.00 -2.00
C VAL A 124 12.00 -0.17 -2.69
N THR A 125 12.25 -1.39 -2.22
CA THR A 125 11.55 -2.58 -2.69
C THR A 125 10.08 -2.59 -2.24
N PRO A 126 9.20 -3.33 -2.94
CA PRO A 126 7.77 -3.32 -2.61
C PRO A 126 7.44 -3.77 -1.19
N ASP A 127 8.16 -4.75 -0.65
CA ASP A 127 8.00 -5.17 0.74
C ASP A 127 8.16 -4.03 1.75
N VAL A 128 8.96 -3.00 1.41
CA VAL A 128 9.19 -1.83 2.23
C VAL A 128 8.03 -0.84 2.10
N TYR A 129 7.75 -0.33 0.89
CA TYR A 129 6.75 0.73 0.73
C TYR A 129 5.31 0.23 0.94
N GLU A 130 5.01 -1.05 0.68
CA GLU A 130 3.68 -1.61 0.90
C GLU A 130 3.39 -1.79 2.40
N ASN A 131 4.43 -2.00 3.21
CA ASN A 131 4.33 -2.26 4.66
C ASN A 131 4.88 -1.13 5.53
N PHE A 132 5.04 0.10 5.00
CA PHE A 132 5.60 1.24 5.73
C PHE A 132 4.90 1.49 7.08
N HIS A 133 3.58 1.30 7.17
CA HIS A 133 2.83 1.45 8.42
C HIS A 133 3.33 0.51 9.54
N LYS A 134 3.81 -0.70 9.21
CA LYS A 134 4.38 -1.64 10.18
C LYS A 134 5.72 -1.15 10.72
N ILE A 135 6.55 -0.57 9.83
CA ILE A 135 7.84 0.04 10.20
C ILE A 135 7.59 1.24 11.12
N TYR A 136 6.65 2.13 10.74
CA TYR A 136 6.24 3.25 11.58
C TYR A 136 5.75 2.80 12.96
N GLN A 137 4.84 1.81 13.00
CA GLN A 137 4.30 1.27 14.26
C GLN A 137 5.38 0.65 15.14
N LEU A 138 6.36 -0.04 14.55
CA LEU A 138 7.51 -0.58 15.28
C LEU A 138 8.30 0.54 15.99
N LEU A 139 8.63 1.60 15.26
CA LEU A 139 9.42 2.71 15.80
C LEU A 139 8.62 3.53 16.82
N PHE A 140 7.35 3.80 16.51
CA PHE A 140 6.43 4.57 17.36
C PHE A 140 6.14 3.85 18.68
N SER A 141 5.83 2.56 18.66
CA SER A 141 5.59 1.76 19.88
C SER A 141 6.81 1.63 20.80
N LYS A 142 8.00 1.96 20.30
CA LYS A 142 9.25 2.00 21.06
C LYS A 142 9.64 3.41 21.51
N ASN A 143 8.78 4.41 21.29
CA ASN A 143 9.06 5.82 21.56
C ASN A 143 10.33 6.33 20.84
N LEU A 144 10.64 5.79 19.66
CA LEU A 144 11.79 6.22 18.86
C LEU A 144 11.46 7.33 17.86
N ILE A 145 10.17 7.48 17.55
CA ILE A 145 9.59 8.53 16.73
C ILE A 145 8.27 8.96 17.37
N THR A 146 7.78 10.11 16.95
CA THR A 146 6.58 10.76 17.47
C THR A 146 5.53 10.97 16.37
N SER A 147 4.38 11.52 16.77
CA SER A 147 3.39 11.99 15.79
C SER A 147 3.87 13.20 14.99
N SER A 148 4.90 13.92 15.44
CA SER A 148 5.50 15.01 14.66
C SER A 148 6.25 14.48 13.45
N ASP A 149 6.99 13.39 13.62
CA ASP A 149 7.72 12.76 12.52
C ASP A 149 6.78 12.29 11.41
N LEU A 150 5.55 11.86 11.76
CA LEU A 150 4.53 11.51 10.76
C LEU A 150 4.00 12.73 9.99
N ARG A 151 3.90 13.90 10.64
CA ARG A 151 3.52 15.15 9.97
C ARG A 151 4.61 15.61 9.02
N ASP A 152 5.87 15.47 9.42
CA ASP A 152 7.01 15.84 8.58
C ASP A 152 7.20 14.86 7.42
N PHE A 153 6.92 13.57 7.64
CA PHE A 153 6.82 12.57 6.59
C PHE A 153 5.73 12.93 5.57
N GLU A 154 4.52 13.28 6.01
CA GLU A 154 3.46 13.71 5.09
C GLU A 154 3.89 14.92 4.26
N LYS A 155 4.42 15.97 4.89
CA LYS A 155 4.85 17.18 4.17
C LYS A 155 5.89 16.84 3.10
N CYS A 156 6.84 15.96 3.44
CA CYS A 156 7.85 15.48 2.51
C CYS A 156 7.22 14.70 1.35
N LEU A 157 6.27 13.80 1.62
CA LEU A 157 5.61 12.98 0.60
C LEU A 157 4.75 13.83 -0.36
N ILE A 158 4.02 14.80 0.18
CA ILE A 158 3.23 15.77 -0.60
C ILE A 158 4.14 16.57 -1.52
N SER A 159 5.24 17.11 -0.98
CA SER A 159 6.18 17.90 -1.76
C SER A 159 6.91 17.07 -2.81
N PHE A 160 7.32 15.84 -2.47
CA PHE A 160 8.06 14.95 -3.37
C PHE A 160 7.20 14.53 -4.56
N GLY A 161 5.96 14.09 -4.30
CA GLY A 161 5.04 13.65 -5.34
C GLY A 161 4.23 14.76 -5.99
N ASN A 162 4.62 16.02 -5.80
CA ASN A 162 3.95 17.18 -6.41
C ASN A 162 2.43 17.21 -6.12
N PHE A 163 2.00 16.87 -4.90
CA PHE A 163 0.58 16.86 -4.53
C PHE A 163 0.12 18.17 -3.88
N LEU A 164 -1.16 18.49 -4.04
CA LEU A 164 -1.89 19.50 -3.27
C LEU A 164 -2.94 18.81 -2.42
N LYS A 165 -2.81 18.91 -1.09
CA LYS A 165 -3.76 18.31 -0.16
C LYS A 165 -4.93 19.27 0.08
N LYS A 166 -6.14 18.88 -0.34
CA LYS A 166 -7.38 19.59 0.02
C LYS A 166 -7.88 19.19 1.40
N ASN A 167 -7.81 17.90 1.71
CA ASN A 167 -8.07 17.36 3.05
C ASN A 167 -7.42 15.97 3.17
N ASN A 168 -7.63 15.25 4.27
CA ASN A 168 -7.04 13.92 4.47
C ASN A 168 -7.47 12.86 3.44
N ARG A 169 -8.55 13.11 2.69
CA ARG A 169 -9.17 12.16 1.76
C ARG A 169 -9.07 12.58 0.30
N VAL A 170 -8.58 13.79 0.01
CA VAL A 170 -8.51 14.34 -1.35
C VAL A 170 -7.17 15.05 -1.55
N PHE A 171 -6.40 14.52 -2.49
CA PHE A 171 -5.16 15.09 -3.00
C PHE A 171 -5.34 15.39 -4.48
N TYR A 172 -4.93 16.55 -4.95
CA TYR A 172 -4.77 16.87 -6.37
C TYR A 172 -3.30 16.78 -6.75
N THR A 173 -3.01 16.63 -8.04
CA THR A 173 -1.69 16.99 -8.55
C THR A 173 -1.53 18.52 -8.52
N SER A 174 -0.31 19.00 -8.27
CA SER A 174 0.06 20.41 -8.37
C SER A 174 0.42 20.84 -9.79
N LYS A 175 0.56 19.89 -10.73
CA LYS A 175 1.01 20.12 -12.10
C LYS A 175 0.04 19.48 -13.10
N LYS A 176 -0.08 20.10 -14.29
CA LYS A 176 -0.90 19.56 -15.40
C LYS A 176 -0.39 18.21 -15.90
N MET A 177 0.93 18.06 -16.00
CA MET A 177 1.56 16.75 -16.20
C MET A 177 1.70 16.08 -14.84
N CYS A 178 1.16 14.87 -14.73
CA CYS A 178 1.15 14.08 -13.51
C CYS A 178 1.72 12.69 -13.79
N ASP A 179 2.80 12.35 -13.12
CA ASP A 179 3.31 10.99 -12.99
C ASP A 179 3.30 10.61 -11.51
N ILE A 180 2.86 9.39 -11.21
CA ILE A 180 2.77 8.90 -9.84
C ILE A 180 3.33 7.48 -9.81
N SER A 181 4.36 7.26 -9.01
CA SER A 181 4.94 5.94 -8.82
C SER A 181 4.09 5.07 -7.90
N ARG A 182 4.25 3.75 -8.04
CA ARG A 182 3.68 2.78 -7.10
C ARG A 182 4.10 3.03 -5.65
N GLN A 183 5.35 3.43 -5.44
CA GLN A 183 5.87 3.74 -4.11
C GLN A 183 5.07 4.87 -3.46
N GLU A 184 4.81 5.97 -4.18
CA GLU A 184 4.03 7.10 -3.67
C GLU A 184 2.59 6.71 -3.34
N ILE A 185 1.93 5.93 -4.21
CA ILE A 185 0.56 5.45 -3.99
C ILE A 185 0.50 4.63 -2.68
N PHE A 186 1.43 3.70 -2.50
CA PHE A 186 1.43 2.85 -1.30
C PHE A 186 1.88 3.61 -0.05
N LEU A 187 2.81 4.56 -0.13
CA LEU A 187 3.16 5.41 1.00
C LEU A 187 1.98 6.29 1.43
N LEU A 188 1.20 6.85 0.48
CA LEU A 188 -0.05 7.57 0.78
C LEU A 188 -1.11 6.65 1.38
N LYS A 189 -1.25 5.42 0.87
CA LYS A 189 -2.16 4.41 1.45
C LYS A 189 -1.77 4.06 2.89
N ASN A 190 -0.48 3.87 3.16
CA ASN A 190 0.04 3.61 4.50
C ASN A 190 -0.19 4.81 5.44
N LEU A 191 0.02 6.03 4.95
CA LEU A 191 -0.29 7.27 5.69
C LEU A 191 -1.78 7.38 6.04
N ALA A 192 -2.67 7.08 5.08
CA ALA A 192 -4.11 7.03 5.30
C ALA A 192 -4.50 5.99 6.36
N SER A 193 -3.90 4.79 6.31
CA SER A 193 -4.10 3.74 7.32
C SER A 193 -3.67 4.19 8.72
N LEU A 194 -2.51 4.83 8.86
CA LEU A 194 -2.02 5.38 10.14
C LEU A 194 -2.95 6.47 10.70
N ARG A 195 -3.70 7.15 9.82
CA ARG A 195 -4.71 8.16 10.18
C ARG A 195 -6.12 7.61 10.34
N LYS A 196 -6.31 6.32 10.16
CA LYS A 196 -7.61 5.66 10.18
C LYS A 196 -8.56 6.18 9.09
N GLU A 197 -8.01 6.71 8.01
CA GLU A 197 -8.77 7.08 6.81
C GLU A 197 -9.03 5.83 5.98
N ARG A 198 -10.30 5.49 5.78
CA ARG A 198 -10.68 4.24 5.09
C ARG A 198 -10.57 4.34 3.58
N ILE A 199 -10.82 5.53 3.06
CA ILE A 199 -10.88 5.81 1.63
C ILE A 199 -10.32 7.20 1.38
N PHE A 200 -9.45 7.33 0.41
CA PHE A 200 -9.02 8.60 -0.13
C PHE A 200 -8.88 8.50 -1.65
N ARG A 201 -8.72 9.65 -2.30
CA ARG A 201 -8.47 9.73 -3.72
C ARG A 201 -7.28 10.63 -4.04
N ILE A 202 -6.56 10.28 -5.09
CA ILE A 202 -5.57 11.13 -5.74
C ILE A 202 -6.16 11.54 -7.09
N CYS A 203 -6.53 12.81 -7.21
CA CYS A 203 -7.00 13.43 -8.41
C CYS A 203 -5.80 13.74 -9.32
N MET A 204 -5.81 13.20 -10.54
CA MET A 204 -4.79 13.48 -11.56
C MET A 204 -5.06 14.79 -12.31
N HIS A 205 -6.16 15.47 -11.98
CA HIS A 205 -6.47 16.84 -12.35
C HIS A 205 -6.09 17.81 -11.22
N VAL A 206 -5.93 19.09 -11.55
CA VAL A 206 -5.39 20.11 -10.62
C VAL A 206 -6.44 20.67 -9.65
N ASP A 207 -7.72 20.64 -10.01
CA ASP A 207 -8.81 21.23 -9.22
C ASP A 207 -10.21 20.69 -9.62
N ASP A 208 -11.23 21.09 -8.87
CA ASP A 208 -12.62 20.68 -9.12
C ASP A 208 -13.21 21.26 -10.42
N GLU A 209 -12.63 22.32 -10.98
CA GLU A 209 -13.12 23.02 -12.19
C GLU A 209 -12.68 22.33 -13.49
N SER A 210 -11.72 21.42 -13.41
CA SER A 210 -11.24 20.62 -14.53
C SER A 210 -12.39 19.87 -15.22
N GLN A 211 -12.41 19.86 -16.56
CA GLN A 211 -13.51 19.27 -17.34
C GLN A 211 -13.52 17.74 -17.33
N TYR A 212 -12.38 17.11 -17.02
CA TYR A 212 -12.22 15.67 -16.95
C TYR A 212 -11.64 15.31 -15.60
N HIS A 213 -12.29 14.38 -14.92
CA HIS A 213 -11.93 13.98 -13.57
C HIS A 213 -11.45 12.54 -13.58
N GLU A 214 -10.13 12.39 -13.57
CA GLU A 214 -9.46 11.11 -13.37
C GLU A 214 -8.98 11.03 -11.91
N MET A 215 -9.52 10.06 -11.17
CA MET A 215 -9.31 9.92 -9.75
C MET A 215 -8.84 8.52 -9.43
N LEU A 216 -7.61 8.40 -8.95
CA LEU A 216 -7.18 7.15 -8.33
C LEU A 216 -7.91 7.00 -7.01
N MET A 217 -8.86 6.08 -6.94
CA MET A 217 -9.63 5.75 -5.74
C MET A 217 -8.89 4.67 -4.97
N ILE A 218 -8.63 4.91 -3.69
CA ILE A 218 -7.89 3.99 -2.82
C ILE A 218 -8.75 3.66 -1.61
N HIS A 219 -9.16 2.40 -1.52
CA HIS A 219 -9.77 1.81 -0.33
C HIS A 219 -8.67 1.11 0.46
N VAL A 220 -8.37 1.57 1.67
CA VAL A 220 -7.24 1.03 2.46
C VAL A 220 -7.58 -0.28 3.18
N GLU A 221 -8.87 -0.57 3.32
CA GLU A 221 -9.44 -1.74 3.99
C GLU A 221 -10.75 -2.16 3.29
N PRO A 222 -11.32 -3.34 3.60
CA PRO A 222 -12.63 -3.73 3.10
C PRO A 222 -13.74 -2.77 3.54
N VAL A 223 -14.34 -2.08 2.57
CA VAL A 223 -15.38 -1.06 2.78
C VAL A 223 -16.55 -1.24 1.83
N ILE A 224 -17.69 -0.69 2.25
CA ILE A 224 -18.87 -0.46 1.40
C ILE A 224 -19.05 1.04 1.21
N VAL A 225 -19.19 1.46 -0.04
CA VAL A 225 -19.50 2.83 -0.46
C VAL A 225 -20.86 2.84 -1.14
N GLY A 226 -21.69 3.83 -0.82
CA GLY A 226 -23.03 3.97 -1.39
C GLY A 226 -24.15 3.38 -0.51
N PRO A 227 -25.39 3.30 -1.01
CA PRO A 227 -25.74 3.56 -2.41
C PRO A 227 -25.67 5.03 -2.78
N LEU A 228 -25.06 5.31 -3.94
CA LEU A 228 -25.00 6.65 -4.53
C LEU A 228 -25.23 6.58 -6.04
N LYS A 229 -25.65 7.70 -6.62
CA LYS A 229 -25.59 7.98 -8.05
C LYS A 229 -24.99 9.36 -8.27
N LEU A 230 -24.55 9.63 -9.50
CA LEU A 230 -24.09 10.95 -9.91
C LEU A 230 -25.07 11.50 -10.94
N ASN A 231 -25.40 12.79 -10.86
CA ASN A 231 -26.13 13.51 -11.91
C ASN A 231 -25.18 13.81 -13.09
N LYS A 232 -24.62 12.76 -13.67
CA LYS A 232 -23.70 12.75 -14.82
C LYS A 232 -24.15 11.66 -15.79
N ASN A 233 -23.63 11.68 -17.02
CA ASN A 233 -24.00 10.69 -18.03
C ASN A 233 -23.36 9.33 -17.74
N TYR A 234 -22.03 9.31 -17.67
CA TYR A 234 -21.27 8.08 -17.52
C TYR A 234 -20.11 8.25 -16.54
N LEU A 235 -19.67 7.11 -16.02
CA LEU A 235 -18.39 6.97 -15.33
C LEU A 235 -17.77 5.64 -15.72
N SER A 236 -16.45 5.56 -15.52
CA SER A 236 -15.69 4.34 -15.76
C SER A 236 -14.86 3.97 -14.54
N TYR A 237 -14.72 2.67 -14.30
CA TYR A 237 -13.81 2.06 -13.34
C TYR A 237 -12.77 1.23 -14.07
N HIS A 238 -11.51 1.39 -13.69
CA HIS A 238 -10.41 0.54 -14.14
C HIS A 238 -9.61 0.04 -12.94
N MET A 239 -9.53 -1.28 -12.76
CA MET A 239 -8.82 -1.89 -11.64
C MET A 239 -7.31 -1.80 -11.82
N ILE A 240 -6.63 -1.36 -10.76
CA ILE A 240 -5.16 -1.32 -10.68
C ILE A 240 -4.66 -2.35 -9.67
N GLU A 241 -5.31 -2.47 -8.51
CA GLU A 241 -4.99 -3.47 -7.48
C GLU A 241 -6.25 -3.94 -6.75
N GLY A 242 -6.25 -5.22 -6.38
CA GLY A 242 -7.31 -5.83 -5.58
C GLY A 242 -8.57 -6.20 -6.38
N GLU A 243 -9.69 -6.26 -5.67
CA GLU A 243 -10.99 -6.69 -6.18
C GLU A 243 -12.11 -5.87 -5.54
N ILE A 244 -13.06 -5.43 -6.38
CA ILE A 244 -14.30 -4.79 -5.94
C ILE A 244 -15.51 -5.48 -6.58
N ILE A 245 -16.65 -5.35 -5.91
CA ILE A 245 -17.95 -5.75 -6.43
C ILE A 245 -18.83 -4.51 -6.52
N VAL A 246 -19.38 -4.24 -7.69
CA VAL A 246 -20.34 -3.16 -7.92
C VAL A 246 -21.74 -3.76 -8.03
N TYR A 247 -22.63 -3.36 -7.12
CA TYR A 247 -24.05 -3.67 -7.22
C TYR A 247 -24.80 -2.47 -7.79
N LEU A 248 -25.62 -2.69 -8.82
CA LEU A 248 -26.60 -1.72 -9.29
C LEU A 248 -27.92 -1.92 -8.54
N LEU A 249 -28.63 -0.83 -8.28
CA LEU A 249 -29.84 -0.82 -7.48
C LEU A 249 -30.98 -0.12 -8.22
N ASP A 250 -32.20 -0.61 -8.02
CA ASP A 250 -33.41 0.09 -8.45
C ASP A 250 -33.75 1.28 -7.52
N LYS A 251 -34.82 2.01 -7.85
CA LYS A 251 -35.31 3.14 -7.04
C LYS A 251 -35.82 2.74 -5.65
N LYS A 252 -36.04 1.45 -5.41
CA LYS A 252 -36.43 0.89 -4.10
C LYS A 252 -35.24 0.33 -3.32
N GLY A 253 -34.01 0.44 -3.85
CA GLY A 253 -32.80 -0.05 -3.21
C GLY A 253 -32.58 -1.56 -3.36
N ARG A 254 -33.32 -2.23 -4.24
CA ARG A 254 -33.14 -3.68 -4.51
C ARG A 254 -32.01 -3.87 -5.51
N HIS A 255 -31.17 -4.87 -5.29
CA HIS A 255 -30.07 -5.19 -6.20
C HIS A 255 -30.62 -5.70 -7.54
N THR A 256 -30.19 -5.07 -8.64
CA THR A 256 -30.59 -5.44 -10.01
C THR A 256 -29.48 -6.11 -10.78
N LYS A 257 -28.22 -5.80 -10.46
CA LYS A 257 -27.04 -6.40 -11.12
C LYS A 257 -25.85 -6.46 -10.17
N LYS A 258 -25.07 -7.53 -10.26
CA LYS A 258 -23.77 -7.70 -9.58
C LYS A 258 -22.66 -7.73 -10.64
N LEU A 259 -21.62 -6.93 -10.45
CA LEU A 259 -20.48 -6.81 -11.37
C LEU A 259 -19.20 -6.98 -10.56
N ASN A 260 -18.41 -8.01 -10.87
CA ASN A 260 -17.13 -8.25 -10.21
C ASN A 260 -16.00 -7.64 -11.03
N LEU A 261 -15.14 -6.86 -10.36
CA LEU A 261 -13.97 -6.24 -10.97
C LEU A 261 -12.71 -6.69 -10.24
N SER A 262 -11.74 -7.22 -10.97
CA SER A 262 -10.50 -7.80 -10.43
C SER A 262 -9.38 -7.72 -11.47
N ILE A 263 -8.13 -7.66 -11.01
CA ILE A 263 -6.95 -7.77 -11.87
C ILE A 263 -6.67 -9.22 -12.35
N HIS A 264 -7.21 -10.23 -11.68
CA HIS A 264 -6.88 -11.64 -11.96
C HIS A 264 -8.02 -12.42 -12.62
N ASN A 265 -9.24 -12.37 -12.07
CA ASN A 265 -10.31 -13.32 -12.41
C ASN A 265 -11.66 -12.64 -12.72
N GLY A 266 -11.66 -11.36 -13.11
CA GLY A 266 -12.89 -10.59 -13.34
C GLY A 266 -12.72 -9.52 -14.41
N ASN A 267 -13.73 -8.65 -14.57
CA ASN A 267 -13.63 -7.52 -15.49
C ASN A 267 -12.64 -6.50 -14.94
N GLN A 268 -11.62 -6.13 -15.71
CA GLN A 268 -10.69 -5.07 -15.29
C GLN A 268 -11.24 -3.67 -15.58
N PHE A 269 -12.20 -3.56 -16.49
CA PHE A 269 -12.80 -2.31 -16.94
C PHE A 269 -14.31 -2.39 -16.82
N LEU A 270 -14.93 -1.29 -16.36
CA LEU A 270 -16.38 -1.16 -16.30
C LEU A 270 -16.79 0.27 -16.65
N ARG A 271 -17.71 0.42 -17.59
CA ARG A 271 -18.41 1.68 -17.86
C ARG A 271 -19.88 1.54 -17.45
N LEU A 272 -20.41 2.57 -16.80
CA LEU A 272 -21.80 2.58 -16.31
C LEU A 272 -22.46 3.93 -16.58
N GLU A 273 -23.79 3.91 -16.73
CA GLU A 273 -24.64 5.09 -16.55
C GLU A 273 -24.48 5.61 -15.11
N ALA A 274 -24.02 6.84 -14.96
CA ALA A 274 -23.66 7.37 -13.65
C ALA A 274 -24.90 7.73 -12.79
N ASP A 275 -26.06 7.92 -13.42
CA ASP A 275 -27.35 8.24 -12.80
C ASP A 275 -28.07 7.02 -12.17
N LYS A 276 -27.49 5.82 -12.28
CA LYS A 276 -27.97 4.63 -11.59
C LYS A 276 -27.39 4.54 -10.18
N PHE A 277 -28.22 4.18 -9.21
CA PHE A 277 -27.75 3.89 -7.87
C PHE A 277 -26.83 2.68 -7.89
N ARG A 278 -25.67 2.84 -7.25
CA ARG A 278 -24.67 1.78 -7.12
C ARG A 278 -24.12 1.71 -5.70
N LYS A 279 -23.76 0.51 -5.27
CA LYS A 279 -22.92 0.25 -4.10
C LYS A 279 -21.62 -0.39 -4.56
N ILE A 280 -20.50 0.03 -3.98
CA ILE A 280 -19.19 -0.55 -4.23
C ILE A 280 -18.74 -1.26 -2.96
N TYR A 281 -18.40 -2.53 -3.09
CA TYR A 281 -17.88 -3.39 -2.03
C TYR A 281 -16.43 -3.71 -2.36
N THR A 282 -15.55 -3.62 -1.38
CA THR A 282 -14.16 -4.05 -1.53
C THR A 282 -14.06 -5.49 -1.07
N ASN A 283 -13.72 -6.41 -1.98
CA ASN A 283 -13.68 -7.85 -1.68
C ASN A 283 -12.29 -8.32 -1.24
N SER A 284 -11.24 -7.58 -1.61
CA SER A 284 -9.86 -7.81 -1.18
C SER A 284 -9.49 -7.00 0.07
N ASN A 285 -8.31 -7.25 0.64
CA ASN A 285 -7.78 -6.51 1.80
C ASN A 285 -7.72 -4.98 1.59
N PHE A 286 -7.58 -4.54 0.36
CA PHE A 286 -7.61 -3.15 -0.09
C PHE A 286 -7.92 -3.14 -1.59
N ALA A 287 -8.33 -2.01 -2.15
CA ALA A 287 -8.49 -1.86 -3.60
C ALA A 287 -7.98 -0.51 -4.08
N ILE A 288 -7.39 -0.51 -5.27
CA ILE A 288 -6.96 0.69 -5.98
C ILE A 288 -7.54 0.61 -7.38
N PHE A 289 -8.29 1.62 -7.79
CA PHE A 289 -8.91 1.68 -9.10
C PHE A 289 -9.03 3.12 -9.57
N LEU A 290 -8.94 3.31 -10.88
CA LEU A 290 -9.17 4.60 -11.51
C LEU A 290 -10.67 4.80 -11.73
N GLU A 291 -11.24 5.86 -11.15
CA GLU A 291 -12.56 6.38 -11.51
C GLU A 291 -12.38 7.54 -12.49
N ILE A 292 -13.07 7.46 -13.64
CA ILE A 292 -13.09 8.53 -14.65
C ILE A 292 -14.52 9.04 -14.81
N THR A 293 -14.72 10.34 -14.69
CA THR A 293 -16.02 10.99 -14.94
C THR A 293 -15.83 12.40 -15.50
N SER A 294 -16.91 13.03 -15.97
CA SER A 294 -16.88 14.42 -16.42
C SER A 294 -16.90 15.36 -15.22
N GLY A 295 -16.05 16.37 -15.27
CA GLY A 295 -16.14 17.54 -14.40
C GLY A 295 -17.10 18.59 -14.97
N PRO A 296 -17.09 19.82 -14.41
CA PRO A 296 -16.52 20.14 -13.10
C PRO A 296 -17.26 19.37 -11.98
N PHE A 297 -16.64 19.27 -10.80
CA PHE A 297 -17.25 18.62 -9.64
C PHE A 297 -18.16 19.59 -8.88
N LYS A 298 -19.39 19.14 -8.62
CA LYS A 298 -20.32 19.81 -7.72
C LYS A 298 -20.82 18.80 -6.70
N ASP A 299 -20.82 19.16 -5.41
CA ASP A 299 -21.32 18.29 -4.36
C ASP A 299 -22.78 17.85 -4.61
N SER A 300 -23.59 18.75 -5.19
CA SER A 300 -24.97 18.49 -5.60
C SER A 300 -25.14 17.39 -6.66
N ASP A 301 -24.07 17.06 -7.39
CA ASP A 301 -24.12 15.98 -8.38
C ASP A 301 -24.20 14.62 -7.70
N THR A 302 -23.75 14.49 -6.45
CA THR A 302 -23.79 13.22 -5.72
C THR A 302 -25.10 13.07 -4.98
N VAL A 303 -25.94 12.14 -5.44
CA VAL A 303 -27.21 11.82 -4.79
C VAL A 303 -27.08 10.52 -4.00
N TRP A 304 -27.32 10.58 -2.69
CA TRP A 304 -27.26 9.44 -1.78
C TRP A 304 -28.66 8.83 -1.59
N PHE A 305 -28.71 7.51 -1.51
CA PHE A 305 -29.96 6.79 -1.27
C PHE A 305 -30.29 6.79 0.23
N HIS A 306 -31.25 7.62 0.67
CA HIS A 306 -31.94 7.72 1.99
C HIS A 306 -31.16 7.38 3.29
N SER A 307 -29.84 7.26 3.27
CA SER A 307 -29.03 6.76 4.37
C SER A 307 -27.99 7.79 4.78
N ASN A 308 -27.93 8.07 6.08
CA ASN A 308 -26.96 8.99 6.67
C ASN A 308 -25.51 8.47 6.63
N ILE A 309 -25.26 7.24 6.17
CA ILE A 309 -23.95 6.59 6.27
C ILE A 309 -23.41 6.29 4.87
N LYS A 310 -22.49 7.16 4.42
CA LYS A 310 -21.89 7.17 3.07
C LYS A 310 -20.84 6.06 2.84
N VAL A 311 -20.12 5.66 3.89
CA VAL A 311 -19.04 4.65 3.86
C VAL A 311 -19.07 3.83 5.15
N ARG A 312 -19.01 2.48 5.04
CA ARG A 312 -18.97 1.55 6.19
C ARG A 312 -17.79 0.60 6.08
N SER A 313 -17.18 0.26 7.22
CA SER A 313 -16.27 -0.89 7.30
C SER A 313 -17.07 -2.17 7.18
N GLN A 314 -16.59 -3.15 6.42
CA GLN A 314 -17.29 -4.42 6.26
C GLN A 314 -17.33 -5.24 7.56
N LYS A 315 -16.33 -5.10 8.44
CA LYS A 315 -16.28 -5.79 9.74
C LYS A 315 -17.44 -5.47 10.68
N ASN A 316 -18.15 -4.35 10.47
CA ASN A 316 -19.28 -3.94 11.30
C ASN A 316 -20.64 -4.45 10.78
N ILE A 317 -20.65 -5.26 9.72
CA ILE A 317 -21.88 -5.68 9.03
C ILE A 317 -22.28 -7.08 9.42
N ASP A 318 -21.33 -7.90 9.89
CA ASP A 318 -21.56 -9.24 10.43
C ASP A 318 -22.28 -9.23 11.81
N HIS A 319 -22.70 -8.06 12.31
CA HIS A 319 -23.51 -7.92 13.53
C HIS A 319 -24.98 -7.51 13.26
N PHE A 320 -25.39 -7.34 12.00
CA PHE A 320 -26.75 -6.94 11.64
C PHE A 320 -27.42 -7.88 10.62
N GLN A 321 -26.97 -9.14 10.56
CA GLN A 321 -27.69 -10.19 9.85
C GLN A 321 -28.03 -11.34 10.81
N HIS A 322 -29.05 -11.10 11.62
CA HIS A 322 -30.01 -12.10 12.06
C HIS A 322 -31.42 -11.49 11.97
#